data_AF-A0A354DE31-F1
#
_entry.id   AF-A0A354DE31-F1
#
_cell.length_a   1.000
_cell.length_b   1.000
_cell.length_c   1.000
_cell.angle_alpha   90.00
_cell.angle_beta   90.00
_cell.angle_gamma   90.00
#
_symmetry.space_group_name_H-M   'P 1'
#
loop_
_entity.id
_entity.type
_entity.pdbx_description
1 polymer ?
#
loop_
_entity_poly.entity_id
_entity_poly.type
_entity_poly.pdbx_seq_one_letter_code
_entity_poly.pdbx_strand_id
1 'polypeptide(L)'
;MTISGQALTLLSMVFCGFLMGIFYDTYRIFERMYKMKKWLIWICDLLFWISATFLVFGTLLRVNEGIVRIYIFLGLGIGTIVYLLSFREMYGTLLKKIIQITLTIYRTLVKMTKVLLIAPVISLFTFLLTVVKWLIKIITTISKWIAFPLLKLGKFLGKWIGKRTTLFYKGIVKTLTKLLKRKKI
;
A
#
# COMPACT_ATOMS: atom_id res chain seq x y z
N MET A 1 29.68 -52.78 21.63
CA MET A 1 29.81 -51.37 21.16
C MET A 1 31.28 -51.00 21.13
N THR A 2 31.81 -50.60 19.97
CA THR A 2 33.18 -50.10 19.82
C THR A 2 33.28 -48.66 20.33
N ILE A 3 34.48 -48.21 20.74
CA ILE A 3 34.74 -46.82 21.16
C ILE A 3 34.37 -45.82 20.06
N SER A 4 34.55 -46.21 18.79
CA SER A 4 34.14 -45.43 17.62
C SER A 4 32.62 -45.17 17.57
N GLY A 5 31.79 -46.15 17.94
CA GLY A 5 30.34 -45.98 17.99
C GLY A 5 29.91 -44.98 19.08
N GLN A 6 30.56 -45.02 20.25
CA GLN A 6 30.27 -44.07 21.32
C GLN A 6 30.65 -42.64 20.95
N ALA A 7 31.80 -42.44 20.29
CA ALA A 7 32.21 -41.14 19.77
C ALA A 7 31.23 -40.60 18.72
N LEU A 8 30.77 -41.43 17.79
CA LEU A 8 29.77 -41.06 16.80
C LEU A 8 28.44 -40.65 17.46
N THR A 9 28.03 -41.39 18.49
CA THR A 9 26.82 -41.06 19.27
C THR A 9 26.94 -39.69 19.91
N LEU A 10 28.08 -39.43 20.57
CA LEU A 10 28.32 -38.17 21.25
C LEU A 10 28.35 -36.99 20.28
N LEU A 11 29.04 -37.13 19.15
CA LEU A 11 29.08 -36.09 18.12
C LEU A 11 27.70 -35.83 17.50
N SER A 12 26.91 -36.89 17.28
CA SER A 12 25.53 -36.75 16.81
C SER A 12 24.66 -35.99 17.81
N MET A 13 24.86 -36.20 19.12
CA MET A 13 24.13 -35.46 20.16
C MET A 13 24.57 -34.00 20.25
N VAL A 14 25.86 -33.71 20.09
CA VAL A 14 26.35 -32.33 19.95
C VAL A 14 25.70 -31.64 18.76
N PHE A 15 25.61 -32.32 17.62
CA PHE A 15 24.94 -31.79 16.44
C PHE A 15 23.44 -31.56 16.66
N CYS A 16 22.75 -32.49 17.33
CA CYS A 16 21.35 -32.31 17.71
C CYS A 16 21.15 -31.09 18.63
N GLY A 17 22.01 -30.93 19.64
CA GLY A 17 21.97 -29.78 20.55
C GLY A 17 22.25 -28.45 19.84
N PHE A 18 23.14 -28.47 18.85
CA PHE A 18 23.40 -27.32 17.97
C PHE A 18 22.17 -26.95 17.15
N LEU A 19 21.53 -27.93 16.50
CA LEU A 19 20.28 -27.73 15.75
C LEU A 19 19.15 -27.21 16.64
N MET A 20 18.99 -27.76 17.85
CA MET A 20 18.03 -27.26 18.85
C MET A 20 18.29 -25.80 19.18
N GLY A 21 19.57 -25.41 19.35
CA GLY A 21 19.97 -24.03 19.56
C GLY A 21 19.53 -23.10 18.42
N ILE A 22 19.74 -23.51 17.17
CA ILE A 22 19.28 -22.77 15.98
C ILE A 22 17.76 -22.60 16.03
N PHE A 23 17.00 -23.70 16.12
CA PHE A 23 15.54 -23.65 16.11
C PHE A 23 14.98 -22.77 17.24
N TYR A 24 15.57 -22.85 18.43
CA TYR A 24 15.18 -22.04 19.57
C TYR A 24 15.42 -20.53 19.34
N ASP A 25 16.57 -20.16 18.76
CA ASP A 25 16.87 -18.76 18.49
C ASP A 25 16.04 -18.21 17.33
N THR A 26 15.78 -19.01 16.28
CA THR A 26 14.80 -18.68 15.23
C THR A 26 13.47 -18.34 15.88
N TYR A 27 12.92 -19.27 16.67
CA TYR A 27 11.65 -19.09 17.36
C TYR A 27 11.61 -17.79 18.19
N ARG A 28 12.63 -17.53 19.02
CA ARG A 28 12.72 -16.30 19.82
C ARG A 28 12.87 -15.02 19.01
N ILE A 29 13.50 -15.08 17.83
CA ILE A 29 13.58 -13.92 16.93
C ILE A 29 12.20 -13.63 16.34
N PHE A 30 11.49 -14.66 15.87
CA PHE A 30 10.11 -14.52 15.38
C PHE A 30 9.16 -14.01 16.46
N GLU A 31 9.25 -14.54 17.68
CA GLU A 31 8.46 -14.09 18.84
C GLU A 31 8.61 -12.57 19.07
N ARG A 32 9.86 -12.09 19.13
CA ARG A 32 10.18 -10.67 19.36
C ARG A 32 9.78 -9.78 18.19
N MET A 33 9.97 -10.25 16.95
CA MET A 33 9.65 -9.47 15.75
C MET A 33 8.15 -9.27 15.54
N TYR A 34 7.37 -10.33 15.74
CA TYR A 34 5.93 -10.32 15.47
C TYR A 34 5.08 -9.97 16.70
N LYS A 35 5.68 -9.73 17.87
CA LYS A 35 4.99 -9.51 19.15
C LYS A 35 3.89 -10.56 19.35
N MET A 36 4.29 -11.83 19.25
CA MET A 36 3.37 -12.98 19.29
C MET A 36 2.51 -12.93 20.56
N LYS A 37 1.24 -13.34 20.46
CA LYS A 37 0.35 -13.45 21.62
C LYS A 37 0.84 -14.57 22.55
N LYS A 38 0.69 -14.38 23.86
CA LYS A 38 1.12 -15.36 24.89
C LYS A 38 0.65 -16.79 24.56
N TRP A 39 -0.62 -17.00 24.20
CA TRP A 39 -1.13 -18.35 23.88
C TRP A 39 -0.40 -19.04 22.72
N LEU A 40 0.04 -18.27 21.71
CA LEU A 40 0.77 -18.82 20.57
C LEU A 40 2.19 -19.24 20.97
N ILE A 41 2.83 -18.49 21.88
CA ILE A 41 4.13 -18.83 22.48
C ILE A 41 4.02 -20.19 23.16
N TRP A 42 2.99 -20.42 23.97
CA TRP A 42 2.76 -21.73 24.61
C TRP A 42 2.63 -22.88 23.60
N ILE A 43 1.91 -22.68 22.50
CA ILE A 43 1.77 -23.69 21.44
C ILE A 43 3.10 -23.96 20.76
N CYS A 44 3.85 -22.90 20.42
CA CYS A 44 5.15 -23.03 19.77
C CYS A 44 6.17 -23.70 20.69
N ASP A 45 6.18 -23.38 21.99
CA ASP A 45 7.02 -24.05 22.98
C ASP A 45 6.69 -25.54 23.06
N LEU A 46 5.40 -25.89 23.10
CA LEU A 46 4.96 -27.29 23.12
C LEU A 46 5.40 -28.02 21.85
N LEU A 47 5.21 -27.41 20.67
CA LEU A 47 5.63 -27.99 19.39
C LEU A 47 7.16 -28.13 19.31
N PHE A 48 7.90 -27.15 19.83
CA PHE A 48 9.35 -27.19 19.94
C PHE A 48 9.80 -28.36 20.82
N TRP A 49 9.25 -28.53 22.02
CA TRP A 49 9.61 -29.64 22.90
C TRP A 49 9.28 -31.01 22.31
N ILE A 50 8.15 -31.14 21.60
CA ILE A 50 7.79 -32.37 20.90
C ILE A 50 8.81 -32.67 19.79
N SER A 51 9.06 -31.71 18.90
CA SER A 51 10.02 -31.88 17.79
C SER A 51 11.45 -32.15 18.28
N ALA A 52 11.88 -31.45 19.33
CA ALA A 52 13.12 -31.68 20.06
C ALA A 52 13.24 -33.13 20.55
N THR A 53 12.19 -33.64 21.20
CA THR A 53 12.14 -35.01 21.71
C THR A 53 12.26 -36.01 20.57
N PHE A 54 11.48 -35.84 19.49
CA PHE A 54 11.57 -36.69 18.31
C PHE A 54 12.94 -36.65 17.64
N LEU A 55 13.56 -35.48 17.53
CA LEU A 55 14.88 -35.31 16.95
C LEU A 55 15.95 -36.05 17.76
N VAL A 56 15.94 -35.88 19.08
CA VAL A 56 16.90 -36.53 19.99
C VAL A 56 16.69 -38.04 20.02
N PHE A 57 15.46 -38.52 20.29
CA PHE A 57 15.17 -39.95 20.36
C PHE A 57 15.35 -40.65 19.00
N GLY A 58 14.93 -40.01 17.90
CA GLY A 58 15.11 -40.54 16.56
C GLY A 58 16.58 -40.72 16.20
N THR A 59 17.42 -39.75 16.56
CA THR A 59 18.88 -39.87 16.39
C THR A 59 19.46 -40.95 17.32
N LEU A 60 18.95 -41.05 18.56
CA LEU A 60 19.38 -42.05 19.53
C LEU A 60 19.10 -43.49 19.07
N LEU A 61 17.90 -43.72 18.52
CA LEU A 61 17.49 -45.01 17.99
C LEU A 61 18.40 -45.46 16.85
N ARG A 62 18.79 -44.54 15.97
CA ARG A 62 19.66 -44.85 14.82
C ARG A 62 21.11 -45.11 15.19
N VAL A 63 21.64 -44.40 16.19
CA VAL A 63 23.09 -44.41 16.48
C VAL A 63 23.45 -45.29 17.67
N ASN A 64 22.53 -45.50 18.61
CA ASN A 64 22.80 -46.18 19.88
C ASN A 64 21.67 -47.13 20.33
N GLU A 65 20.83 -47.59 19.38
CA GLU A 65 19.68 -48.48 19.65
C GLU A 65 18.70 -47.92 20.70
N GLY A 66 18.66 -46.59 20.87
CA GLY A 66 17.79 -45.93 21.85
C GLY A 66 18.26 -46.01 23.30
N ILE A 67 19.49 -46.46 23.56
CA ILE A 67 20.03 -46.52 24.93
C ILE A 67 20.35 -45.11 25.41
N VAL A 68 19.58 -44.62 26.39
CA VAL A 68 19.75 -43.31 27.01
C VAL A 68 20.87 -43.37 28.05
N ARG A 69 21.88 -42.50 27.94
CA ARG A 69 23.02 -42.40 28.86
C ARG A 69 23.33 -40.94 29.19
N ILE A 70 23.98 -40.69 30.33
CA ILE A 70 24.17 -39.32 30.84
C ILE A 70 24.98 -38.42 29.90
N TYR A 71 25.97 -38.98 29.19
CA TYR A 71 26.81 -38.21 28.25
C TYR A 71 26.05 -37.69 27.03
N ILE A 72 24.87 -38.23 26.74
CA ILE A 72 23.99 -37.79 25.66
C ILE A 72 23.44 -36.40 25.99
N PHE A 73 22.97 -36.22 27.23
CA PHE A 73 22.52 -34.91 27.71
C PHE A 73 23.65 -33.89 27.77
N LEU A 74 24.86 -34.32 28.16
CA LEU A 74 26.04 -33.45 28.08
C LEU A 74 26.35 -33.04 26.64
N GLY A 75 26.30 -33.97 25.69
CA GLY A 75 26.47 -33.69 24.26
C GLY A 75 25.46 -32.65 23.76
N LEU A 76 24.18 -32.82 24.07
CA LEU A 76 23.14 -31.85 23.74
C LEU A 76 23.43 -30.47 24.34
N GLY A 77 23.74 -30.41 25.63
CA GLY A 77 24.07 -29.15 26.32
C GLY A 77 25.28 -28.45 25.73
N ILE A 78 26.36 -29.18 25.47
CA ILE A 78 27.57 -28.66 24.83
C ILE A 78 27.25 -28.13 23.44
N GLY A 79 26.52 -28.90 22.62
CA GLY A 79 26.11 -28.48 21.28
C GLY A 79 25.32 -27.17 21.30
N THR A 80 24.38 -27.03 22.22
CA THR A 80 23.60 -25.80 22.38
C THR A 80 24.47 -24.64 22.86
N ILE A 81 25.38 -24.84 23.81
CA ILE A 81 26.29 -23.79 24.30
C ILE A 81 27.23 -23.31 23.18
N VAL A 82 27.80 -24.24 22.41
CA VAL A 82 28.66 -23.91 21.26
C VAL A 82 27.89 -23.07 20.24
N TYR A 83 26.64 -23.43 19.94
CA TYR A 83 25.78 -22.60 19.09
C TYR A 83 25.60 -21.18 19.67
N LEU A 84 25.21 -21.09 20.95
CA LEU A 84 24.89 -19.84 21.60
C LEU A 84 26.07 -18.88 21.68
N LEU A 85 27.28 -19.40 21.91
CA LEU A 85 28.50 -18.60 22.04
C LEU A 85 29.08 -18.19 20.69
N SER A 86 29.11 -19.09 19.70
CA SER A 86 29.83 -18.84 18.45
C SER A 86 28.94 -18.37 17.31
N PHE A 87 27.72 -18.91 17.18
CA PHE A 87 26.90 -18.76 15.97
C PHE A 87 25.69 -17.86 16.13
N ARG A 88 25.27 -17.56 17.37
CA ARG A 88 24.06 -16.76 17.63
C ARG A 88 24.08 -15.37 16.99
N GLU A 89 25.17 -14.62 17.12
CA GLU A 89 25.26 -13.26 16.55
C GLU A 89 25.27 -13.29 15.01
N MET A 90 26.02 -14.23 14.42
CA MET A 90 26.06 -14.41 12.97
C MET A 90 24.69 -14.85 12.43
N TYR A 91 24.06 -15.83 13.06
CA TYR A 91 22.75 -16.33 12.68
C TYR A 91 21.69 -15.22 12.79
N GLY A 92 21.66 -14.49 13.90
CA GLY A 92 20.71 -13.41 14.12
C GLY A 92 20.84 -12.26 13.11
N THR A 93 22.07 -11.89 12.71
CA THR A 93 22.29 -10.87 11.68
C THR A 93 21.90 -11.37 10.28
N LEU A 94 22.22 -12.62 9.94
CA LEU A 94 21.80 -13.25 8.69
C LEU A 94 20.27 -13.31 8.59
N LEU A 95 19.59 -13.81 9.62
CA LEU A 95 18.14 -13.93 9.64
C LEU A 95 17.45 -12.58 9.48
N LYS A 96 17.92 -11.54 10.18
CA LYS A 96 17.42 -10.17 10.03
C LYS A 96 17.62 -9.63 8.61
N LYS A 97 18.80 -9.85 8.01
CA LYS A 97 19.07 -9.45 6.61
C LYS A 97 18.12 -10.15 5.65
N ILE A 98 17.91 -11.46 5.79
CA ILE A 98 16.97 -12.23 4.97
C ILE A 98 15.57 -11.62 5.08
N ILE A 99 15.08 -11.38 6.29
CA ILE A 99 13.75 -10.79 6.50
C ILE A 99 13.65 -9.40 5.87
N GLN A 100 14.67 -8.55 6.03
CA GLN A 100 14.70 -7.21 5.42
C GLN A 100 14.69 -7.27 3.89
N ILE A 101 15.44 -8.20 3.29
CA ILE A 101 15.45 -8.43 1.84
C ILE A 101 14.05 -8.86 1.38
N THR A 102 13.44 -9.84 2.04
CA THR A 102 12.08 -10.30 1.71
C THR A 102 11.05 -9.16 1.80
N LEU A 103 11.10 -8.35 2.86
CA LEU A 103 10.20 -7.20 3.01
C LEU A 103 10.44 -6.12 1.95
N THR A 104 11.70 -5.91 1.56
CA THR A 104 12.06 -4.96 0.50
C THR A 104 11.53 -5.41 -0.85
N ILE A 105 11.70 -6.70 -1.18
CA ILE A 105 11.15 -7.30 -2.40
C ILE A 105 9.63 -7.15 -2.42
N TYR A 106 8.95 -7.53 -1.34
CA TYR A 106 7.50 -7.40 -1.23
C TYR A 106 7.02 -5.96 -1.44
N ARG A 107 7.65 -4.99 -0.75
CA ARG A 107 7.31 -3.56 -0.91
C ARG A 107 7.56 -3.07 -2.33
N THR A 108 8.64 -3.50 -2.97
CA THR A 108 8.96 -3.16 -4.36
C THR A 108 7.90 -3.74 -5.30
N LEU A 109 7.49 -4.99 -5.14
CA LEU A 109 6.44 -5.62 -5.95
C LEU A 109 5.10 -4.89 -5.81
N VAL A 110 4.69 -4.55 -4.59
CA VAL A 110 3.45 -3.77 -4.35
C VAL A 110 3.59 -2.36 -4.94
N LYS A 111 4.75 -1.72 -4.85
CA LYS A 111 4.96 -0.40 -5.47
C LYS A 111 4.89 -0.49 -6.99
N MET A 112 5.52 -1.50 -7.60
CA MET A 112 5.50 -1.71 -9.04
C MET A 112 4.09 -1.97 -9.55
N THR A 113 3.32 -2.81 -8.87
CA THR A 113 1.90 -3.04 -9.25
C THR A 113 1.06 -1.78 -9.15
N LYS A 114 1.21 -0.98 -8.08
CA LYS A 114 0.50 0.31 -7.95
C LYS A 114 0.89 1.31 -9.04
N VAL A 115 2.18 1.46 -9.33
CA VAL A 115 2.66 2.39 -10.35
C VAL A 115 2.30 1.92 -11.76
N LEU A 116 2.35 0.61 -12.03
CA LEU A 116 2.09 0.07 -13.36
C LEU A 116 0.60 -0.06 -13.68
N LEU A 117 -0.26 -0.36 -12.70
CA LEU A 117 -1.69 -0.56 -12.93
C LEU A 117 -2.52 0.64 -12.50
N ILE A 118 -2.33 1.15 -11.27
CA ILE A 118 -3.24 2.14 -10.69
C ILE A 118 -2.92 3.55 -11.23
N ALA A 119 -1.64 3.93 -11.26
CA ALA A 119 -1.24 5.26 -11.70
C ALA A 119 -1.64 5.60 -13.16
N PRO A 120 -1.46 4.74 -14.18
CA PRO A 120 -1.85 5.08 -15.54
C PRO A 120 -3.38 5.17 -15.69
N VAL A 121 -4.13 4.34 -14.98
CA VAL A 121 -5.61 4.38 -15.02
C VAL A 121 -6.13 5.69 -14.45
N ILE A 122 -5.61 6.14 -13.30
CA ILE A 122 -5.99 7.43 -12.72
C ILE A 122 -5.54 8.59 -13.63
N SER A 123 -4.32 8.51 -14.17
CA SER A 123 -3.79 9.53 -15.09
C SER A 123 -4.69 9.71 -16.31
N LEU A 124 -5.09 8.61 -16.96
CA LEU A 124 -6.03 8.61 -18.08
C LEU A 124 -7.36 9.28 -17.73
N PHE A 125 -7.94 8.94 -16.58
CA PHE A 125 -9.21 9.52 -16.13
C PHE A 125 -9.07 11.03 -15.84
N THR A 126 -7.99 11.44 -15.17
CA THR A 126 -7.74 12.86 -14.91
C THR A 126 -7.49 13.66 -16.18
N PHE A 127 -6.82 13.08 -17.18
CA PHE A 127 -6.65 13.68 -18.50
C PHE A 127 -7.99 13.90 -19.18
N LEU A 128 -8.85 12.87 -19.20
CA LEU A 128 -10.20 12.95 -19.78
C LEU A 128 -11.04 14.06 -19.13
N LEU A 129 -11.07 14.12 -17.79
CA LEU A 129 -11.79 15.18 -17.07
C LEU A 129 -11.23 16.58 -17.35
N THR A 130 -9.91 16.70 -17.52
CA THR A 130 -9.27 17.98 -17.84
C THR A 130 -9.68 18.46 -19.23
N VAL A 131 -9.73 17.56 -20.21
CA VAL A 131 -10.22 17.86 -21.57
C VAL A 131 -11.68 18.31 -21.53
N VAL A 132 -12.55 17.60 -20.81
CA VAL A 132 -13.97 17.97 -20.67
C VAL A 132 -14.13 19.38 -20.07
N LYS A 133 -13.41 19.68 -18.98
CA LYS A 133 -13.44 21.02 -18.37
C LYS A 133 -13.00 22.11 -19.34
N TRP A 134 -11.97 21.83 -20.15
CA TRP A 134 -11.48 22.77 -21.15
C TRP A 134 -12.51 23.02 -22.25
N LEU A 135 -13.19 21.97 -22.74
CA LEU A 135 -14.28 22.10 -23.72
C LEU A 135 -15.44 22.95 -23.18
N ILE A 136 -15.86 22.73 -21.94
CA ILE A 136 -16.90 23.56 -21.29
C ILE A 136 -16.46 25.03 -21.21
N LYS A 137 -15.18 25.28 -20.91
CA LYS A 137 -14.62 26.63 -20.90
C LYS A 137 -14.67 27.29 -22.28
N ILE A 138 -14.41 26.54 -23.35
CA ILE A 138 -14.53 27.03 -24.72
C ILE A 138 -15.98 27.39 -25.04
N ILE A 139 -16.92 26.47 -24.79
CA ILE A 139 -18.36 26.68 -25.06
C ILE A 139 -18.88 27.90 -24.30
N THR A 140 -18.52 28.05 -23.03
CA THR A 140 -18.93 29.20 -22.21
C THR A 140 -18.28 30.51 -22.66
N THR A 141 -17.08 30.47 -23.24
CA THR A 141 -16.43 31.65 -23.85
C THR A 141 -17.14 32.04 -25.14
N ILE A 142 -17.43 31.09 -26.02
CA ILE A 142 -18.13 31.31 -27.29
C ILE A 142 -19.55 31.84 -27.05
N SER A 143 -20.30 31.24 -26.14
CA SER A 143 -21.65 31.70 -25.82
C SER A 143 -21.68 33.14 -25.32
N LYS A 144 -20.71 33.56 -24.49
CA LYS A 144 -20.56 34.98 -24.09
C LYS A 144 -20.23 35.88 -25.27
N TRP A 145 -19.32 35.43 -26.14
CA TRP A 145 -18.93 36.16 -27.36
C TRP A 145 -20.10 36.36 -28.32
N ILE A 146 -21.06 35.44 -28.38
CA ILE A 146 -22.26 35.56 -29.23
C ILE A 146 -23.35 36.35 -28.50
N ALA A 147 -23.60 36.08 -27.23
CA ALA A 147 -24.64 36.77 -26.46
C ALA A 147 -24.34 38.26 -26.29
N PHE A 148 -23.08 38.64 -26.12
CA PHE A 148 -22.66 40.02 -25.93
C PHE A 148 -23.03 40.98 -27.09
N PRO A 149 -22.69 40.69 -28.36
CA PRO A 149 -23.11 41.52 -29.49
C PRO A 149 -24.62 41.51 -29.69
N LEU A 150 -25.29 40.37 -29.50
CA LEU A 150 -26.75 40.25 -29.60
C LEU A 150 -27.47 41.16 -28.58
N LEU A 151 -27.06 41.14 -27.31
CA LEU A 151 -27.62 42.01 -26.27
C LEU A 151 -27.33 43.49 -26.54
N LYS A 152 -26.13 43.80 -27.07
CA LYS A 152 -25.76 45.17 -27.45
C LYS A 152 -26.59 45.68 -28.63
N LEU A 153 -26.82 44.84 -29.64
CA LEU A 153 -27.70 45.12 -30.78
C LEU A 153 -29.15 45.33 -30.33
N GLY A 154 -29.68 44.46 -29.47
CA GLY A 154 -31.03 44.57 -28.94
C GLY A 154 -31.25 45.88 -28.17
N LYS A 155 -30.30 46.28 -27.32
CA LYS A 155 -30.35 47.57 -26.62
C LYS A 155 -30.25 48.77 -27.58
N PHE A 156 -29.44 48.66 -28.64
CA PHE A 156 -29.32 49.71 -29.66
C PHE A 156 -30.64 49.87 -30.45
N LEU A 157 -31.22 48.77 -30.92
CA LEU A 157 -32.51 48.75 -31.61
C LEU A 157 -33.64 49.28 -30.71
N GLY A 158 -33.69 48.87 -29.43
CA GLY A 158 -34.68 49.37 -28.48
C GLY A 158 -34.61 50.89 -28.27
N LYS A 159 -33.41 51.45 -28.13
CA LYS A 159 -33.22 52.91 -28.06
C LYS A 159 -33.61 53.61 -29.37
N TRP A 160 -33.28 53.01 -30.51
CA TRP A 160 -33.57 53.58 -31.82
C TRP A 160 -35.08 53.59 -32.14
N ILE A 161 -35.77 52.50 -31.84
CA ILE A 161 -37.24 52.38 -31.98
C ILE A 161 -37.94 53.36 -31.03
N GLY A 162 -37.53 53.42 -29.75
CA GLY A 162 -38.11 54.35 -28.77
C GLY A 162 -37.94 55.83 -29.15
N LYS A 163 -36.82 56.19 -29.80
CA LYS A 163 -36.58 57.54 -30.32
C LYS A 163 -37.44 57.85 -31.55
N ARG A 164 -37.68 56.85 -32.41
CA ARG A 164 -38.58 56.99 -33.57
C ARG A 164 -40.04 57.13 -33.16
N THR A 165 -40.52 56.34 -32.21
CA THR A 165 -41.92 56.40 -31.75
C THR A 165 -42.23 57.72 -31.05
N THR A 166 -41.32 58.25 -30.23
CA THR A 166 -41.49 59.58 -29.60
C THR A 166 -41.44 60.73 -30.60
N LEU A 167 -40.60 60.65 -31.63
CA LEU A 167 -40.60 61.60 -32.75
C LEU A 167 -41.88 61.52 -33.59
N PHE A 168 -42.36 60.31 -33.88
CA PHE A 168 -43.59 60.09 -34.62
C PHE A 168 -44.81 60.61 -33.85
N TYR A 169 -44.87 60.33 -32.55
CA TYR A 169 -45.90 60.85 -31.65
C TYR A 169 -45.89 62.39 -31.58
N LYS A 170 -44.72 63.01 -31.37
CA LYS A 170 -44.59 64.48 -31.41
C LYS A 170 -44.99 65.07 -32.77
N GLY A 171 -44.67 64.39 -33.88
CA GLY A 171 -45.06 64.80 -35.23
C GLY A 171 -46.58 64.77 -35.43
N ILE A 172 -47.25 63.69 -35.02
CA ILE A 172 -48.70 63.55 -35.08
C ILE A 172 -49.38 64.61 -34.20
N VAL A 173 -48.94 64.78 -32.95
CA VAL A 173 -49.51 65.78 -32.03
C VAL A 173 -49.33 67.20 -32.57
N LYS A 174 -48.19 67.51 -33.20
CA LYS A 174 -47.93 68.82 -33.83
C LYS A 174 -48.83 69.07 -35.05
N THR A 175 -49.12 68.05 -35.84
CA THR A 175 -50.05 68.15 -36.99
C THR A 175 -51.49 68.32 -36.53
N LEU A 176 -51.93 67.55 -35.53
CA LEU A 176 -53.27 67.67 -34.95
C LEU A 176 -53.51 69.04 -34.30
N THR A 177 -52.54 69.57 -33.55
CA THR A 177 -52.62 70.92 -32.97
C THR A 177 -52.64 72.02 -34.02
N LYS A 178 -51.94 71.84 -35.15
CA LYS A 178 -51.96 72.78 -36.28
C LYS A 178 -53.31 72.77 -37.01
N LEU A 179 -53.94 71.61 -37.15
CA LEU A 179 -55.28 71.46 -37.74
C LEU A 179 -56.38 72.02 -36.82
N LEU A 180 -56.29 71.78 -35.52
CA LEU A 180 -57.20 72.36 -34.52
C LEU A 180 -57.12 73.89 -34.47
N LYS A 181 -55.94 74.49 -34.65
CA LYS A 181 -55.78 75.96 -34.75
C LYS A 181 -56.35 76.54 -36.06
N ARG A 182 -56.33 75.79 -37.16
CA ARG A 182 -56.84 76.25 -38.47
C ARG A 182 -58.36 76.21 -38.58
N LYS A 183 -59.04 75.44 -37.71
CA LYS A 183 -60.50 75.29 -37.67
C LYS A 183 -61.19 76.31 -36.74
N LYS A 184 -60.44 77.28 -36.19
CA LYS A 184 -60.91 78.27 -35.21
C LYS A 184 -60.84 79.72 -35.75
N ILE A 185 -60.94 79.88 -37.07
CA ILE A 185 -61.16 81.14 -37.79
C ILE A 185 -62.59 81.09 -38.31
#